data_AF-A0A7S2JYH5-F1
#
_entry.id   AF-A0A7S2JYH5-F1
#
_cell.length_a   1.000
_cell.length_b   1.000
_cell.length_c   1.000
_cell.angle_alpha   90.00
_cell.angle_beta   90.00
_cell.angle_gamma   90.00
#
_symmetry.space_group_name_H-M   'P 1'
#
loop_
_entity.id
_entity.type
_entity.pdbx_description
1 polymer ?
#
loop_
_entity_poly.entity_id
_entity_poly.type
_entity_poly.pdbx_seq_one_letter_code
_entity_poly.pdbx_strand_id
1 'polypeptide(L)'
;ALTGGEAPAAAGAGARSATSPGTRGGGPSAEFERLLKELFQLHDLNGNGSIEEIELIKLNEKIAFLHHGKADKHALKEKFSAMYRENLDRDGNPVEFPVFRAYTLKMLQQLDSSLEAQEMILEQFIAEAQSARAAFHIPTFASVTDAEYMPHLAADRPADLGSMMSAIAETAGEEPSPARASTATSEERPGGSRSS
;
A
#
# COMPACT_ATOMS: atom_id res chain seq x y z
N ALA A 1 1.85 22.87 -21.90
CA ALA A 1 2.89 22.52 -20.91
C ALA A 1 2.69 21.07 -20.52
N LEU A 2 3.78 20.32 -20.47
CA LEU A 2 3.86 18.87 -20.58
C LEU A 2 3.41 18.13 -19.31
N THR A 3 2.79 16.98 -19.52
CA THR A 3 2.40 15.94 -18.56
C THR A 3 3.61 15.16 -18.07
N GLY A 4 3.61 14.69 -16.82
CA GLY A 4 4.58 13.74 -16.28
C GLY A 4 3.97 12.89 -15.18
N GLY A 5 3.34 11.78 -15.57
CA GLY A 5 3.05 10.66 -14.68
C GLY A 5 4.18 9.63 -14.80
N GLU A 6 4.51 8.97 -13.70
CA GLU A 6 5.47 7.88 -13.68
C GLU A 6 4.93 6.74 -12.82
N ALA A 7 4.57 5.65 -13.50
CA ALA A 7 4.32 4.33 -12.93
C ALA A 7 5.56 3.45 -13.20
N PRO A 8 5.91 2.49 -12.34
CA PRO A 8 7.08 1.66 -12.56
C PRO A 8 6.84 0.54 -13.60
N ALA A 9 7.92 0.24 -14.31
CA ALA A 9 8.00 -0.57 -15.52
C ALA A 9 7.90 -2.09 -15.30
N ALA A 10 7.19 -2.77 -16.19
CA ALA A 10 7.22 -4.22 -16.38
C ALA A 10 7.86 -4.55 -17.75
N ALA A 11 8.88 -5.41 -17.74
CA ALA A 11 9.52 -5.96 -18.94
C ALA A 11 8.83 -7.27 -19.36
N GLY A 12 8.61 -7.43 -20.66
CA GLY A 12 7.73 -8.46 -21.23
C GLY A 12 8.39 -9.74 -21.74
N ALA A 13 7.51 -10.70 -22.05
CA ALA A 13 7.59 -11.81 -23.00
C ALA A 13 6.26 -12.58 -22.84
N GLY A 14 5.57 -13.19 -23.79
CA GLY A 14 5.75 -13.47 -25.21
C GLY A 14 4.66 -14.49 -25.60
N ALA A 15 4.03 -14.27 -26.76
CA ALA A 15 3.33 -15.22 -27.63
C ALA A 15 2.25 -16.22 -27.10
N ARG A 16 1.00 -15.92 -27.53
CA ARG A 16 0.05 -16.77 -28.30
C ARG A 16 -0.32 -18.18 -27.78
N SER A 17 -1.60 -18.36 -27.46
CA SER A 17 -2.46 -19.39 -28.09
C SER A 17 -3.93 -19.11 -27.90
N ALA A 18 -4.68 -19.22 -28.99
CA ALA A 18 -6.12 -19.05 -29.05
C ALA A 18 -6.84 -20.36 -28.68
N THR A 19 -7.84 -20.28 -27.79
CA THR A 19 -8.97 -21.22 -27.75
C THR A 19 -10.26 -20.49 -27.40
N SER A 20 -11.35 -21.02 -27.94
CA SER A 20 -12.66 -20.43 -28.23
C SER A 20 -13.53 -19.95 -27.05
N PRO A 21 -14.57 -19.13 -27.33
CA PRO A 21 -15.33 -18.38 -26.32
C PRO A 21 -16.47 -19.21 -25.72
N GLY A 22 -16.40 -19.41 -24.40
CA GLY A 22 -17.52 -19.89 -23.60
C GLY A 22 -18.18 -18.72 -22.89
N THR A 23 -19.32 -18.26 -23.40
CA THR A 23 -20.19 -17.28 -22.74
C THR A 23 -20.76 -17.87 -21.45
N ARG A 24 -20.27 -17.41 -20.29
CA ARG A 24 -20.95 -17.51 -18.98
C ARG A 24 -20.75 -16.17 -18.26
N GLY A 25 -21.82 -15.64 -17.66
CA GLY A 25 -21.94 -14.27 -17.18
C GLY A 25 -20.71 -13.77 -16.42
N GLY A 26 -20.11 -12.69 -16.93
CA GLY A 26 -18.89 -12.06 -16.41
C GLY A 26 -19.13 -11.28 -15.12
N GLY A 27 -19.68 -11.96 -14.11
CA GLY A 27 -19.66 -11.50 -12.73
C GLY A 27 -18.46 -12.12 -12.00
N PRO A 28 -18.03 -11.52 -10.87
CA PRO A 28 -17.00 -12.09 -10.01
C PRO A 28 -17.39 -13.51 -9.56
N SER A 29 -16.41 -14.40 -9.44
CA SER A 29 -16.62 -15.74 -8.90
C SER A 29 -17.07 -15.67 -7.44
N ALA A 30 -17.64 -16.76 -6.91
CA ALA A 30 -18.01 -16.83 -5.49
C ALA A 30 -16.79 -16.66 -4.57
N GLU A 31 -15.62 -17.10 -5.03
CA GLU A 31 -14.33 -16.91 -4.35
C GLU A 31 -13.89 -15.44 -4.37
N PHE A 32 -14.00 -14.78 -5.52
CA PHE A 32 -13.70 -13.36 -5.64
C PHE A 32 -14.59 -12.50 -4.70
N GLU A 33 -15.88 -12.81 -4.63
CA GLU A 33 -16.81 -12.16 -3.68
C GLU A 33 -16.44 -12.43 -2.21
N ARG A 34 -15.92 -13.63 -1.91
CA ARG A 34 -15.41 -13.96 -0.57
C ARG A 34 -14.21 -13.08 -0.23
N LEU A 35 -13.25 -12.95 -1.14
CA LEU A 35 -12.07 -12.10 -0.97
C LEU A 35 -12.46 -10.62 -0.80
N LEU A 36 -13.42 -10.10 -1.56
CA LEU A 36 -13.90 -8.72 -1.41
C LEU A 36 -14.49 -8.48 -0.02
N LYS A 37 -15.26 -9.44 0.51
CA LYS A 37 -15.83 -9.35 1.86
C LYS A 37 -14.75 -9.43 2.93
N GLU A 38 -13.76 -10.30 2.75
CA GLU A 38 -12.62 -10.42 3.66
C GLU A 38 -11.84 -9.10 3.71
N LEU A 39 -11.53 -8.51 2.55
CA LEU A 39 -10.87 -7.21 2.49
C LEU A 39 -11.68 -6.11 3.19
N PHE A 40 -13.00 -6.09 3.00
CA PHE A 40 -13.90 -5.15 3.67
C PHE A 40 -13.84 -5.30 5.19
N GLN A 41 -13.95 -6.54 5.70
CA GLN A 41 -13.88 -6.82 7.13
C GLN A 41 -12.53 -6.44 7.75
N LEU A 42 -11.44 -6.55 6.99
CA LEU A 42 -10.13 -6.12 7.46
C LEU A 42 -10.01 -4.59 7.56
N HIS A 43 -10.74 -3.84 6.74
CA HIS A 43 -10.81 -2.38 6.79
C HIS A 43 -11.73 -1.86 7.91
N ASP A 44 -12.79 -2.59 8.24
CA ASP A 44 -13.67 -2.34 9.38
C ASP A 44 -12.90 -2.67 10.68
N LEU A 45 -12.22 -1.67 11.25
CA LEU A 45 -11.33 -1.83 12.40
C LEU A 45 -12.12 -1.98 13.69
N ASN A 46 -13.28 -1.33 13.81
CA ASN A 46 -14.15 -1.41 14.97
C ASN A 46 -15.25 -2.50 14.85
N GLY A 47 -15.40 -3.13 13.69
CA GLY A 47 -16.34 -4.22 13.46
C GLY A 47 -17.80 -3.78 13.44
N ASN A 48 -18.10 -2.54 13.06
CA ASN A 48 -19.46 -2.00 13.07
C ASN A 48 -20.25 -2.28 11.77
N GLY A 49 -19.64 -2.93 10.78
CA GLY A 49 -20.25 -3.27 9.50
C GLY A 49 -20.15 -2.18 8.44
N SER A 50 -19.38 -1.12 8.68
CA SER A 50 -19.10 -0.02 7.75
C SER A 50 -17.62 0.36 7.84
N ILE A 51 -17.09 0.99 6.80
CA ILE A 51 -15.72 1.53 6.81
C ILE A 51 -15.80 3.03 6.98
N GLU A 52 -15.24 3.55 8.06
CA GLU A 52 -15.13 4.98 8.32
C GLU A 52 -13.88 5.58 7.67
N GLU A 53 -13.91 6.88 7.37
CA GLU A 53 -12.77 7.60 6.79
C GLU A 53 -11.50 7.42 7.64
N ILE A 54 -11.64 7.47 8.97
CA ILE A 54 -10.53 7.34 9.91
C ILE A 54 -9.91 5.94 9.91
N GLU A 55 -10.72 4.89 9.72
CA GLU A 55 -10.25 3.51 9.71
C GLU A 55 -9.36 3.25 8.50
N LEU A 56 -9.78 3.75 7.32
CA LEU A 56 -8.96 3.69 6.12
C LEU A 56 -7.62 4.40 6.32
N ILE A 57 -7.62 5.60 6.90
CA ILE A 57 -6.39 6.36 7.18
C ILE A 57 -5.50 5.55 8.13
N LYS A 58 -6.06 5.02 9.21
CA LYS A 58 -5.34 4.27 10.24
C LYS A 58 -4.70 2.99 9.70
N LEU A 59 -5.43 2.23 8.91
CA LEU A 59 -4.90 1.02 8.29
C LEU A 59 -3.74 1.37 7.35
N ASN A 60 -3.88 2.41 6.53
CA ASN A 60 -2.83 2.85 5.60
C ASN A 60 -1.61 3.47 6.31
N GLU A 61 -1.78 4.10 7.48
CA GLU A 61 -0.64 4.49 8.34
C GLU A 61 0.19 3.26 8.69
N LYS A 62 -0.43 2.15 9.08
CA LYS A 62 0.28 0.91 9.42
C LYS A 62 0.97 0.28 8.23
N ILE A 63 0.32 0.23 7.06
CA ILE A 63 0.95 -0.23 5.82
C ILE A 63 2.20 0.61 5.51
N ALA A 64 2.10 1.94 5.61
CA ALA A 64 3.24 2.83 5.37
C ALA A 64 4.39 2.63 6.38
N PHE A 65 4.07 2.42 7.66
CA PHE A 65 5.08 2.08 8.67
C PHE A 65 5.77 0.75 8.38
N LEU A 66 5.03 -0.27 7.95
CA LEU A 66 5.61 -1.57 7.58
C LEU A 66 6.55 -1.47 6.37
N HIS A 67 6.22 -0.63 5.39
CA HIS A 67 7.01 -0.53 4.15
C HIS A 67 8.21 0.40 4.26
N HIS A 68 8.12 1.46 5.07
CA HIS A 68 9.11 2.55 5.05
C HIS A 68 9.70 2.86 6.42
N GLY A 69 9.22 2.22 7.49
CA GLY A 69 9.65 2.44 8.88
C GLY A 69 9.25 3.80 9.47
N LYS A 70 9.05 4.82 8.63
CA LYS A 70 8.56 6.16 8.97
C LYS A 70 7.47 6.56 8.00
N ALA A 71 6.44 7.22 8.53
CA ALA A 71 5.30 7.69 7.77
C ALA A 71 4.98 9.14 8.18
N ASP A 72 4.81 10.01 7.18
CA ASP A 72 4.22 11.32 7.42
C ASP A 72 2.71 11.15 7.58
N LYS A 73 2.27 11.09 8.83
CA LYS A 73 0.86 10.92 9.19
C LYS A 73 -0.03 12.03 8.62
N HIS A 74 0.49 13.25 8.48
CA HIS A 74 -0.30 14.36 7.94
C HIS A 74 -0.53 14.17 6.44
N ALA A 75 0.54 13.90 5.69
CA ALA A 75 0.45 13.65 4.25
C ALA A 75 -0.42 12.43 3.94
N LEU A 76 -0.31 11.35 4.74
CA LEU A 76 -1.17 10.18 4.61
C LEU A 76 -2.64 10.53 4.90
N LYS A 77 -2.90 11.23 5.99
CA LYS A 77 -4.25 11.67 6.34
C LYS A 77 -4.87 12.48 5.19
N GLU A 78 -4.18 13.50 4.69
CA GLU A 78 -4.69 14.31 3.58
C GLU A 78 -4.95 13.48 2.33
N LYS A 79 -4.00 12.62 1.94
CA LYS A 79 -4.12 11.76 0.77
C LYS A 79 -5.32 10.82 0.88
N PHE A 80 -5.46 10.11 1.99
CA PHE A 80 -6.50 9.10 2.16
C PHE A 80 -7.86 9.71 2.47
N SER A 81 -7.92 10.86 3.15
CA SER A 81 -9.13 11.68 3.25
C SER A 81 -9.63 12.13 1.89
N ALA A 82 -8.76 12.67 1.03
CA ALA A 82 -9.12 13.09 -0.31
C ALA A 82 -9.62 11.90 -1.14
N MET A 83 -8.89 10.78 -1.13
CA MET A 83 -9.29 9.57 -1.85
C MET A 83 -10.66 9.07 -1.38
N TYR A 84 -10.90 8.98 -0.08
CA TYR A 84 -12.18 8.52 0.48
C TYR A 84 -13.33 9.41 0.01
N ARG A 85 -13.16 10.73 0.09
CA ARG A 85 -14.23 11.68 -0.28
C ARG A 85 -14.46 11.77 -1.79
N GLU A 86 -13.43 11.56 -2.59
CA GLU A 86 -13.57 11.55 -4.04
C GLU A 86 -14.21 10.27 -4.57
N ASN A 87 -14.00 9.14 -3.91
CA ASN A 87 -14.30 7.82 -4.49
C ASN A 87 -15.34 7.00 -3.74
N LEU A 88 -15.52 7.22 -2.43
CA LEU A 88 -16.42 6.43 -1.59
C LEU A 88 -17.61 7.26 -1.12
N ASP A 89 -17.36 8.31 -0.32
CA ASP A 89 -18.42 9.19 0.18
C ASP A 89 -17.93 10.63 0.35
N ARG A 90 -18.51 11.55 -0.41
CA ARG A 90 -18.10 12.97 -0.49
C ARG A 90 -18.12 13.69 0.85
N ASP A 91 -19.06 13.34 1.72
CA ASP A 91 -19.26 14.01 3.00
C ASP A 91 -18.48 13.30 4.13
N GLY A 92 -17.79 12.19 3.82
CA GLY A 92 -17.00 11.41 4.77
C GLY A 92 -17.85 10.49 5.65
N ASN A 93 -19.08 10.17 5.24
CA ASN A 93 -19.93 9.24 5.98
C ASN A 93 -19.39 7.81 5.90
N PRO A 94 -19.64 6.96 6.92
CA PRO A 94 -19.24 5.56 6.88
C PRO A 94 -19.86 4.81 5.70
N VAL A 95 -19.09 3.89 5.13
CA VAL A 95 -19.42 3.24 3.85
C VAL A 95 -19.67 1.75 4.05
N GLU A 96 -20.86 1.29 3.66
CA GLU A 96 -21.22 -0.13 3.71
C GLU A 96 -20.59 -0.95 2.56
N PHE A 97 -20.59 -2.27 2.73
CA PHE A 97 -20.02 -3.22 1.78
C PHE A 97 -20.43 -3.01 0.31
N PRO A 98 -21.70 -2.70 -0.05
CA PRO A 98 -22.08 -2.54 -1.47
C PRO A 98 -21.31 -1.41 -2.17
N VAL A 99 -21.07 -0.29 -1.47
CA VAL A 99 -20.37 0.87 -2.01
C VAL A 99 -18.86 0.57 -2.12
N PHE A 100 -18.28 0.00 -1.05
CA PHE A 100 -16.90 -0.46 -1.07
C PHE A 100 -16.64 -1.46 -2.21
N ARG A 101 -17.50 -2.47 -2.35
CA ARG A 101 -17.44 -3.47 -3.42
C ARG A 101 -17.44 -2.83 -4.81
N ALA A 102 -18.35 -1.89 -5.06
CA ALA A 102 -18.45 -1.23 -6.35
C ALA A 102 -17.18 -0.43 -6.68
N TYR A 103 -16.64 0.30 -5.69
CA TYR A 103 -15.38 1.02 -5.84
C TYR A 103 -14.21 0.07 -6.10
N THR A 104 -14.04 -0.97 -5.27
CA THR A 104 -12.92 -1.91 -5.38
C THR A 104 -12.92 -2.65 -6.72
N LEU A 105 -14.09 -3.07 -7.21
CA LEU A 105 -14.20 -3.67 -8.54
C LEU A 105 -13.77 -2.70 -9.65
N LYS A 106 -14.20 -1.43 -9.57
CA LYS A 106 -13.80 -0.39 -10.53
C LYS A 106 -12.29 -0.15 -10.49
N MET A 107 -11.70 -0.07 -9.30
CA MET A 107 -10.27 0.11 -9.10
C MET A 107 -9.47 -1.08 -9.65
N LEU A 108 -9.87 -2.32 -9.33
CA LEU A 108 -9.22 -3.53 -9.84
C LEU A 108 -9.25 -3.59 -11.36
N GLN A 109 -10.38 -3.23 -11.98
CA GLN A 109 -10.52 -3.14 -13.44
C GLN A 109 -9.61 -2.09 -14.09
N GLN A 110 -9.25 -1.03 -13.36
CA GLN A 110 -8.31 0.00 -13.82
C GLN A 110 -6.85 -0.44 -13.68
N LEU A 111 -6.55 -1.28 -12.68
CA LEU A 111 -5.21 -1.83 -12.46
C LEU A 111 -4.90 -2.93 -13.46
N ASP A 112 -5.81 -3.88 -13.65
CA ASP A 112 -5.66 -4.97 -14.60
C ASP A 112 -7.03 -5.40 -15.16
N SER A 113 -7.07 -5.82 -16.42
CA SER A 113 -8.30 -6.31 -17.07
C SER A 113 -8.51 -7.82 -16.93
N SER A 114 -7.47 -8.56 -16.54
CA SER A 114 -7.50 -10.00 -16.30
C SER A 114 -8.09 -10.29 -14.93
N LEU A 115 -9.15 -11.12 -14.88
CA LEU A 115 -9.77 -11.54 -13.63
C LEU A 115 -8.77 -12.28 -12.71
N GLU A 116 -7.88 -13.10 -13.28
CA GLU A 116 -6.85 -13.80 -12.53
C GLU A 116 -5.87 -12.83 -11.88
N ALA A 117 -5.45 -11.78 -12.59
CA ALA A 117 -4.59 -10.74 -12.03
C ALA A 117 -5.31 -9.92 -10.97
N GLN A 118 -6.58 -9.59 -11.17
CA GLN A 118 -7.40 -8.89 -10.18
C GLN A 118 -7.55 -9.70 -8.89
N GLU A 119 -7.72 -11.02 -9.00
CA GLU A 119 -7.80 -11.93 -7.85
C GLU A 119 -6.48 -11.94 -7.07
N MET A 120 -5.35 -12.08 -7.75
CA MET A 120 -4.02 -11.99 -7.11
C MET A 120 -3.77 -10.63 -6.43
N ILE A 121 -4.18 -9.53 -7.08
CA ILE A 121 -4.07 -8.18 -6.48
C ILE A 121 -4.94 -8.09 -5.21
N LEU A 122 -6.14 -8.67 -5.23
CA LEU A 122 -7.04 -8.66 -4.10
C LEU A 122 -6.48 -9.49 -2.92
N GLU A 123 -5.90 -10.67 -3.19
CA GLU A 123 -5.18 -11.46 -2.20
C GLU A 123 -4.00 -10.69 -1.58
N GLN A 124 -3.24 -9.96 -2.40
CA GLN A 124 -2.16 -9.11 -1.91
C GLN A 124 -2.67 -7.99 -1.00
N PHE A 125 -3.78 -7.32 -1.37
CA PHE A 125 -4.39 -6.31 -0.50
C PHE A 125 -4.87 -6.90 0.83
N ILE A 126 -5.39 -8.11 0.84
CA ILE A 126 -5.76 -8.83 2.06
C ILE A 126 -4.52 -9.08 2.92
N ALA A 127 -3.43 -9.58 2.34
CA ALA A 127 -2.18 -9.84 3.06
C ALA A 127 -1.59 -8.55 3.68
N GLU A 128 -1.66 -7.42 2.96
CA GLU A 128 -1.23 -6.12 3.48
C GLU A 128 -2.12 -5.63 4.62
N ALA A 129 -3.44 -5.75 4.48
CA ALA A 129 -4.39 -5.35 5.52
C ALA A 129 -4.25 -6.22 6.79
N GLN A 130 -4.01 -7.53 6.65
CA GLN A 130 -3.71 -8.42 7.77
C GLN A 130 -2.42 -8.01 8.49
N SER A 131 -1.36 -7.75 7.73
CA SER A 131 -0.07 -7.27 8.28
C SER A 131 -0.24 -5.93 9.00
N ALA A 132 -1.04 -5.02 8.44
CA ALA A 132 -1.37 -3.74 9.03
C ALA A 132 -2.15 -3.87 10.34
N ARG A 133 -3.14 -4.77 10.43
CA ARG A 133 -3.86 -5.06 11.68
C ARG A 133 -2.91 -5.58 12.76
N ALA A 134 -2.00 -6.49 12.41
CA ALA A 134 -0.97 -6.96 13.33
C ALA A 134 -0.05 -5.83 13.84
N ALA A 135 0.27 -4.86 12.97
CA ALA A 135 1.12 -3.72 13.31
C ALA A 135 0.50 -2.74 14.33
N PHE A 136 -0.81 -2.82 14.63
CA PHE A 136 -1.39 -2.10 15.76
C PHE A 136 -0.83 -2.57 17.11
N HIS A 137 -0.34 -3.80 17.21
CA HIS A 137 0.24 -4.36 18.43
C HIS A 137 1.74 -4.08 18.58
N ILE A 138 2.38 -3.46 17.59
CA ILE A 138 3.80 -3.13 17.63
C ILE A 138 3.99 -1.80 18.39
N PRO A 139 4.65 -1.78 19.56
CA PRO A 139 4.73 -0.57 20.39
C PRO A 139 5.37 0.63 19.69
N THR A 140 6.35 0.40 18.81
CA THR A 140 7.03 1.46 18.04
C THR A 140 6.13 2.10 16.97
N PHE A 141 5.03 1.44 16.59
CA PHE A 141 4.08 1.96 15.60
C PHE A 141 2.79 2.47 16.24
N ALA A 142 2.64 2.35 17.56
CA ALA A 142 1.43 2.72 18.28
C ALA A 142 1.16 4.23 18.23
N SER A 143 -0.12 4.59 18.10
CA SER A 143 -0.64 5.94 18.27
C SER A 143 -1.66 5.94 19.41
N VAL A 144 -1.78 7.06 20.13
CA VAL A 144 -2.78 7.21 21.22
C VAL A 144 -4.20 6.93 20.71
N THR A 145 -4.48 7.33 19.47
CA THR A 145 -5.76 7.12 18.80
C THR A 145 -6.04 5.67 18.37
N ASP A 146 -5.06 4.77 18.48
CA ASP A 146 -5.27 3.37 18.11
C ASP A 146 -6.07 2.60 19.18
N ALA A 147 -6.14 3.13 20.40
CA ALA A 147 -6.77 2.47 21.55
C ALA A 147 -8.25 2.11 21.32
N GLU A 148 -8.95 2.87 20.46
CA GLU A 148 -10.35 2.63 20.11
C GLU A 148 -10.56 1.33 19.34
N TYR A 149 -9.59 0.91 18.51
CA TYR A 149 -9.71 -0.27 17.65
C TYR A 149 -9.17 -1.55 18.29
N MET A 150 -8.22 -1.41 19.22
CA MET A 150 -7.52 -2.54 19.85
C MET A 150 -8.42 -3.65 20.45
N PRO A 151 -9.59 -3.36 21.07
CA PRO A 151 -10.48 -4.40 21.57
C PRO A 151 -11.00 -5.34 20.47
N HIS A 152 -11.22 -4.81 19.27
CA HIS A 152 -11.76 -5.54 18.12
C HIS A 152 -10.65 -6.29 17.38
N LEU A 153 -9.45 -5.71 17.31
CA LEU A 153 -8.28 -6.34 16.68
C LEU A 153 -7.71 -7.51 17.50
N ALA A 154 -7.87 -7.50 18.82
CA ALA A 154 -7.36 -8.56 19.69
C ALA A 154 -8.02 -9.94 19.42
N ALA A 155 -9.22 -9.97 18.83
CA ALA A 155 -9.88 -11.20 18.42
C ALA A 155 -9.18 -11.90 17.24
N ASP A 156 -8.39 -11.16 16.45
CA ASP A 156 -7.78 -11.64 15.21
C ASP A 156 -6.30 -12.04 15.36
N ARG A 157 -5.77 -12.09 16.59
CA ARG A 157 -4.32 -12.28 16.83
C ARG A 157 -3.81 -13.56 16.13
N PRO A 158 -2.92 -13.46 15.12
CA PRO A 158 -2.26 -14.63 14.55
C PRO A 158 -1.30 -15.21 15.59
N ALA A 159 -1.30 -16.54 15.76
CA ALA A 159 -0.46 -17.23 16.74
C ALA A 159 1.05 -17.12 16.46
N ASP A 160 1.46 -16.67 15.28
CA ASP A 160 2.85 -16.70 14.81
C ASP A 160 3.35 -15.35 14.29
N LEU A 161 3.32 -14.33 15.15
CA LEU A 161 4.03 -13.06 14.89
C LEU A 161 5.56 -13.23 15.01
N GLY A 162 6.02 -14.35 15.59
CA GLY A 162 7.43 -14.63 15.85
C GLY A 162 8.22 -14.96 14.59
N SER A 163 7.65 -15.74 13.67
CA SER A 163 8.35 -16.14 12.44
C SER A 163 8.57 -14.98 11.47
N MET A 164 7.68 -13.98 11.43
CA MET A 164 7.81 -12.82 10.53
C MET A 164 8.88 -11.83 11.00
N MET A 165 9.03 -11.63 12.32
CA MET A 165 10.07 -10.76 12.89
C MET A 165 11.50 -11.29 12.66
N SER A 166 11.67 -12.61 12.54
CA SER A 166 13.00 -13.21 12.31
C SER A 166 13.54 -12.90 10.90
N ALA A 167 12.67 -12.78 9.89
CA ALA A 167 13.07 -12.50 8.51
C ALA A 167 13.46 -11.03 8.26
N ILE A 168 12.87 -10.09 9.02
CA ILE A 168 13.17 -8.64 8.92
C ILE A 168 14.44 -8.26 9.68
N ALA A 169 14.79 -9.00 10.75
CA ALA A 169 16.04 -8.77 11.48
C ALA A 169 17.28 -9.20 10.69
N GLU A 170 17.15 -10.21 9.81
CA GLU A 170 18.26 -10.75 9.01
C GLU A 170 18.63 -9.87 7.80
N THR A 171 17.74 -8.95 7.39
CA THR A 171 17.93 -8.07 6.22
C THR A 171 18.50 -6.68 6.55
N ALA A 172 18.61 -6.32 7.83
CA ALA A 172 19.11 -5.02 8.29
C ALA A 172 20.64 -4.97 8.55
N GLY A 173 21.39 -5.98 8.10
CA GLY A 173 22.80 -6.20 8.45
C GLY A 173 23.88 -5.73 7.47
N GLU A 174 23.56 -5.04 6.36
CA GLU A 174 24.57 -4.62 5.38
C GLU A 174 24.62 -3.09 5.22
N GLU A 175 25.49 -2.43 5.99
CA GLU A 175 25.85 -1.02 5.81
C GLU A 175 26.75 -0.84 4.57
N PRO A 176 26.39 0.01 3.58
CA PRO A 176 27.33 0.42 2.56
C PRO A 176 28.23 1.56 3.08
N SER A 177 29.50 1.20 3.22
CA SER A 177 30.67 2.06 3.45
C SER A 177 30.72 3.30 2.53
N PRO A 178 31.07 4.51 3.04
CA PRO A 178 31.10 5.73 2.23
C PRO A 178 32.41 5.86 1.45
N ALA A 179 32.36 5.69 0.13
CA ALA A 179 33.47 5.94 -0.77
C ALA A 179 33.50 7.38 -1.31
N ARG A 180 34.50 8.13 -0.82
CA ARG A 180 35.37 9.09 -1.52
C ARG A 180 34.78 10.38 -2.11
N ALA A 181 35.15 11.46 -1.42
CA ALA A 181 35.24 12.83 -1.88
C ALA A 181 36.05 13.00 -3.18
N SER A 182 35.60 13.92 -4.03
CA SER A 182 36.45 14.60 -5.02
C SER A 182 36.18 16.09 -4.96
N THR A 183 37.12 16.78 -4.30
CA THR A 183 37.30 18.23 -4.29
C THR A 183 37.87 18.67 -5.64
N ALA A 184 37.13 19.49 -6.39
CA ALA A 184 37.68 20.25 -7.51
C ALA A 184 38.01 21.66 -7.04
N THR A 185 39.28 21.87 -6.71
CA THR A 185 39.87 23.17 -6.40
C THR A 185 39.95 24.01 -7.67
N SER A 186 39.40 25.21 -7.61
CA SER A 186 39.67 26.30 -8.56
C SER A 186 41.08 26.83 -8.29
N GLU A 187 41.93 26.94 -9.30
CA GLU A 187 43.20 27.64 -9.15
C GLU A 187 43.49 28.55 -10.35
N GLU A 188 43.99 29.73 -9.98
CA GLU A 188 44.14 30.97 -10.73
C GLU A 188 45.20 30.93 -11.82
N ARG A 189 45.02 31.80 -12.82
CA ARG A 189 46.08 32.30 -13.69
C ARG A 189 46.81 33.49 -13.03
N PRO A 190 48.14 33.50 -13.06
CA PRO A 190 48.94 34.69 -13.38
C PRO A 190 49.79 34.40 -14.64
N GLY A 191 50.06 35.30 -15.58
CA GLY A 191 50.45 36.69 -15.40
C GLY A 191 51.98 36.78 -15.30
N GLY A 192 52.67 37.08 -16.41
CA GLY A 192 53.99 37.73 -16.36
C GLY A 192 55.19 37.04 -17.05
N SER A 193 55.53 37.57 -18.23
CA SER A 193 56.83 38.19 -18.56
C SER A 193 58.13 37.37 -18.84
N ARG A 194 58.66 37.71 -20.03
CA ARG A 194 60.05 38.10 -20.39
C ARG A 194 61.09 37.07 -20.86
N SER A 195 61.62 37.40 -22.05
CA SER A 195 63.02 37.45 -22.50
C SER A 195 63.84 36.16 -22.59
N SER A 196 64.28 35.82 -23.81
CA SER A 196 65.55 36.29 -24.38
C SER A 196 65.62 36.06 -25.88
#